data_AF-A0A5C7QFU8-F1
#
_entry.id   AF-A0A5C7QFU8-F1
#
_cell.length_a   1.000
_cell.length_b   1.000
_cell.length_c   1.000
_cell.angle_alpha   90.00
_cell.angle_beta   90.00
_cell.angle_gamma   90.00
#
_symmetry.space_group_name_H-M   'P 1'
#
loop_
_entity.id
_entity.type
_entity.pdbx_description
1 polymer ?
#
loop_
_entity_poly.entity_id
_entity_poly.type
_entity_poly.pdbx_seq_one_letter_code
_entity_poly.pdbx_strand_id
1 'polypeptide(L)'
;MILFFKTNVKGHFRRLSSGKTVWVKGHQDKRLEHHDSQRQAEDVRVKNTWITGDEIDRSPGDSLQARAIAFARANLQGKTFHNEPTGWEISIGRRGINKTTSHAGREEHARSVAALPGLLQNSVKVFTEPNTNQRERVDVPWVHHFYAPLIIRGKFYIARLVIKETRSGQRFYDHDLSEEISPTDHGASAHLPKEGAAHEQVGPNLSIDGLMSFVKPEHRPPQGGA
;
A
#
# COMPACT_ATOMS: atom_id res chain seq x y z
N MET A 1 -23.06 -3.52 -33.47
CA MET A 1 -24.09 -3.79 -32.45
C MET A 1 -23.75 -2.94 -31.23
N ILE A 2 -24.43 -1.81 -31.05
CA ILE A 2 -24.18 -0.83 -29.97
C ILE A 2 -25.44 -0.80 -29.10
N LEU A 3 -25.33 -1.25 -27.86
CA LEU A 3 -26.41 -1.19 -26.86
C LEU A 3 -26.46 0.23 -26.27
N PHE A 4 -27.60 0.90 -26.44
CA PHE A 4 -27.94 2.11 -25.68
C PHE A 4 -28.67 1.71 -24.39
N PHE A 5 -28.10 2.07 -23.24
CA PHE A 5 -28.79 2.03 -21.94
C PHE A 5 -29.84 3.15 -21.88
N LYS A 6 -31.12 2.79 -21.69
CA LYS A 6 -32.20 3.74 -21.35
C LYS A 6 -32.02 4.20 -19.91
N THR A 7 -31.75 5.49 -19.70
CA THR A 7 -31.86 6.13 -18.38
C THR A 7 -33.31 6.53 -18.12
N ASN A 8 -33.83 6.09 -16.98
CA ASN A 8 -35.19 6.32 -16.53
C ASN A 8 -35.24 7.65 -15.75
N VAL A 9 -35.80 8.71 -16.35
CA VAL A 9 -35.90 10.03 -15.70
C VAL A 9 -37.26 10.15 -15.02
N LYS A 10 -37.29 10.07 -13.68
CA LYS A 10 -38.48 10.38 -12.87
C LYS A 10 -38.65 11.90 -12.77
N GLY A 11 -39.69 12.45 -13.38
CA GLY A 11 -40.16 13.82 -13.16
C GLY A 11 -41.53 13.82 -12.47
N HIS A 12 -41.84 14.84 -11.68
CA HIS A 12 -43.16 15.03 -11.07
C HIS A 12 -43.79 16.35 -11.50
N PHE A 13 -45.11 16.33 -11.72
CA PHE A 13 -45.91 17.51 -12.02
C PHE A 13 -46.39 18.19 -10.74
N ARG A 14 -46.24 19.51 -10.64
CA ARG A 14 -46.90 20.34 -9.63
C ARG A 14 -47.96 21.21 -10.29
N ARG A 15 -49.16 21.22 -9.71
CA ARG A 15 -50.30 22.04 -10.14
C ARG A 15 -50.36 23.29 -9.26
N LEU A 16 -50.38 24.47 -9.87
CA LEU A 16 -50.59 25.75 -9.16
C LEU A 16 -52.07 26.10 -9.12
N SER A 17 -52.48 26.91 -8.13
CA SER A 17 -53.88 27.27 -7.85
C SER A 17 -54.58 28.09 -8.95
N SER A 18 -53.87 28.50 -10.01
CA SER A 18 -54.42 29.21 -11.17
C SER A 18 -54.73 28.31 -12.38
N GLY A 19 -54.73 26.98 -12.21
CA GLY A 19 -55.17 26.04 -13.24
C GLY A 19 -54.19 25.81 -14.40
N LYS A 20 -52.99 26.43 -14.38
CA LYS A 20 -51.92 26.17 -15.35
C LYS A 20 -50.97 25.09 -14.83
N THR A 21 -50.71 24.07 -15.66
CA THR A 21 -49.70 23.03 -15.42
C THR A 21 -48.39 23.46 -16.06
N VAL A 22 -47.32 23.57 -15.26
CA VAL A 22 -45.99 23.95 -15.75
C VAL A 22 -45.04 22.76 -15.64
N TRP A 23 -44.30 22.47 -16.71
CA TRP A 23 -43.20 21.52 -16.69
C TRP A 23 -42.03 22.11 -15.90
N VAL A 24 -41.70 21.52 -14.76
CA VAL A 24 -40.48 21.86 -14.01
C VAL A 24 -39.42 20.84 -14.38
N LYS A 25 -38.42 21.27 -15.14
CA LYS A 25 -37.24 20.44 -15.45
C LYS A 25 -36.51 20.23 -14.13
N GLY A 26 -36.51 18.99 -13.61
CA GLY A 26 -35.71 18.63 -12.46
C GLY A 26 -34.24 18.88 -12.79
N HIS A 27 -33.67 19.94 -12.22
CA HIS A 27 -32.24 20.15 -12.19
C HIS A 27 -31.69 19.05 -11.27
N GLN A 28 -31.31 17.90 -11.84
CA GLN A 28 -30.45 16.98 -11.13
C GLN A 28 -29.10 17.67 -11.01
N ASP A 29 -28.80 18.09 -9.80
CA ASP A 29 -27.52 18.68 -9.44
C ASP A 29 -26.43 17.59 -9.54
N LYS A 30 -25.82 17.49 -10.72
CA LYS A 30 -24.68 16.58 -10.98
C LYS A 30 -23.43 16.93 -10.15
N ARG A 31 -23.49 17.96 -9.30
CA ARG A 31 -22.39 18.39 -8.43
C ARG A 31 -22.23 17.53 -7.17
N LEU A 32 -23.25 16.75 -6.80
CA LEU A 32 -23.22 15.96 -5.55
C LEU A 32 -22.67 14.53 -5.75
N GLU A 33 -22.81 13.92 -6.93
CA GLU A 33 -22.29 12.56 -7.17
C GLU A 33 -20.76 12.52 -7.37
N HIS A 34 -20.15 13.62 -7.83
CA HIS A 34 -18.69 13.74 -7.92
C HIS A 34 -18.02 13.94 -6.55
N HIS A 35 -18.76 14.43 -5.54
CA HIS A 35 -18.23 14.64 -4.20
C HIS A 35 -18.34 13.39 -3.30
N ASP A 36 -19.35 12.54 -3.49
CA ASP A 36 -19.48 11.30 -2.70
C ASP A 36 -18.43 10.24 -3.10
N SER A 37 -18.04 10.22 -4.37
CA SER A 37 -16.95 9.35 -4.86
C SER A 37 -15.58 9.76 -4.32
N GLN A 38 -15.40 11.04 -3.94
CA GLN A 38 -14.16 11.54 -3.31
C GLN A 38 -14.16 11.38 -1.79
N ARG A 39 -15.32 11.36 -1.13
CA ARG A 39 -15.45 11.18 0.33
C ARG A 39 -15.26 9.74 0.80
N GLN A 40 -15.41 8.73 -0.06
CA GLN A 40 -15.08 7.35 0.31
C GLN A 40 -13.57 7.04 0.36
N ALA A 41 -12.71 7.96 -0.07
CA ALA A 41 -11.26 7.82 0.08
C ALA A 41 -10.74 8.20 1.49
N GLU A 42 -11.59 8.73 2.39
CA GLU A 42 -11.17 9.46 3.60
C GLU A 42 -10.92 8.65 4.89
N ASP A 43 -11.02 7.31 4.94
CA ASP A 43 -10.54 6.56 6.14
C ASP A 43 -10.03 5.13 5.82
N VAL A 44 -9.37 4.94 4.67
CA VAL A 44 -8.65 3.67 4.43
C VAL A 44 -7.40 3.67 5.32
N ARG A 45 -7.53 3.05 6.49
CA ARG A 45 -6.42 2.84 7.43
C ARG A 45 -5.57 1.66 6.99
N VAL A 46 -4.28 1.91 6.83
CA VAL A 46 -3.33 0.85 6.49
C VAL A 46 -3.01 0.05 7.74
N LYS A 47 -3.19 -1.26 7.70
CA LYS A 47 -2.89 -2.14 8.84
C LYS A 47 -1.39 -2.16 9.11
N ASN A 48 -1.02 -2.05 10.38
CA ASN A 48 0.37 -2.17 10.82
C ASN A 48 0.87 -3.61 10.68
N THR A 49 2.07 -3.73 10.14
CA THR A 49 2.85 -4.97 10.23
C THR A 49 3.83 -4.80 11.39
N TRP A 50 3.94 -5.81 12.25
CA TRP A 50 4.87 -5.77 13.37
C TRP A 50 5.70 -7.05 13.40
N ILE A 51 6.98 -6.89 13.73
CA ILE A 51 7.91 -7.97 14.01
C ILE A 51 8.71 -7.64 15.26
N THR A 52 9.12 -8.66 15.99
CA THR A 52 9.98 -8.54 17.17
C THR A 52 11.40 -8.10 16.79
N GLY A 53 11.85 -8.45 15.59
CA GLY A 53 13.25 -8.33 15.17
C GLY A 53 14.10 -9.50 15.65
N ASP A 54 13.51 -10.57 16.17
CA ASP A 54 14.16 -11.82 16.59
C ASP A 54 13.88 -12.99 15.62
N GLU A 55 13.10 -12.76 14.57
CA GLU A 55 12.66 -13.79 13.61
C GLU A 55 13.82 -14.38 12.79
N ILE A 56 14.88 -13.58 12.62
CA ILE A 56 16.10 -13.98 11.93
C ILE A 56 17.16 -14.21 12.98
N ASP A 57 17.65 -15.44 13.00
CA ASP A 57 18.63 -15.97 13.96
C ASP A 57 19.80 -14.99 14.19
N ARG A 58 20.20 -14.90 15.46
CA ARG A 58 21.28 -14.04 15.97
C ARG A 58 22.54 -14.82 16.31
N SER A 59 22.55 -16.14 16.11
CA SER A 59 23.68 -17.00 16.43
C SER A 59 24.97 -16.51 15.77
N PRO A 60 26.12 -16.55 16.47
CA PRO A 60 27.42 -16.19 15.91
C PRO A 60 27.71 -16.97 14.62
N GLY A 61 28.36 -16.34 13.63
CA GLY A 61 28.71 -16.97 12.35
C GLY A 61 28.43 -16.04 11.17
N ASP A 62 27.58 -16.50 10.24
CA ASP A 62 27.22 -15.80 9.00
C ASP A 62 26.80 -14.33 9.21
N SER A 63 26.84 -13.52 8.16
CA SER A 63 26.30 -12.16 8.25
C SER A 63 24.78 -12.20 8.44
N LEU A 64 24.20 -11.17 9.08
CA LEU A 64 22.74 -11.08 9.22
C LEU A 64 22.04 -11.06 7.86
N GLN A 65 22.66 -10.47 6.85
CA GLN A 65 22.19 -10.49 5.48
C GLN A 65 22.13 -11.92 4.92
N ALA A 66 23.18 -12.73 5.10
CA ALA A 66 23.19 -14.12 4.67
C ALA A 66 22.09 -14.94 5.38
N ARG A 67 21.88 -14.71 6.69
CA ARG A 67 20.78 -15.33 7.44
C ARG A 67 19.41 -14.87 6.93
N ALA A 68 19.24 -13.60 6.59
CA ALA A 68 17.99 -13.09 6.00
C ALA A 68 17.70 -13.72 4.62
N ILE A 69 18.74 -13.92 3.79
CA ILE A 69 18.63 -14.66 2.52
C ILE A 69 18.19 -16.09 2.78
N ALA A 70 18.83 -16.78 3.73
CA ALA A 70 18.51 -18.16 4.08
C ALA A 70 17.06 -18.28 4.58
N PHE A 71 16.64 -17.38 5.49
CA PHE A 71 15.28 -17.28 5.97
C PHE A 71 14.29 -17.09 4.82
N ALA A 72 14.54 -16.13 3.92
CA ALA A 72 13.64 -15.85 2.80
C ALA A 72 13.53 -17.04 1.83
N ARG A 73 14.64 -17.73 1.56
CA ARG A 73 14.65 -18.93 0.70
C ARG A 73 13.85 -20.06 1.31
N ALA A 74 13.99 -20.28 2.62
CA ALA A 74 13.29 -21.35 3.31
C ALA A 74 11.79 -21.04 3.51
N ASN A 75 11.45 -19.79 3.81
CA ASN A 75 10.11 -19.43 4.29
C ASN A 75 9.25 -18.70 3.28
N LEU A 76 9.82 -18.06 2.25
CA LEU A 76 9.09 -17.15 1.36
C LEU A 76 9.17 -17.57 -0.12
N GLN A 77 10.26 -18.21 -0.54
CA GLN A 77 10.47 -18.56 -1.95
C GLN A 77 9.37 -19.49 -2.48
N GLY A 78 8.78 -19.11 -3.61
CA GLY A 78 7.73 -19.90 -4.27
C GLY A 78 6.34 -19.74 -3.66
N LYS A 79 6.20 -18.99 -2.56
CA LYS A 79 4.90 -18.69 -1.96
C LYS A 79 4.22 -17.53 -2.67
N THR A 80 2.90 -17.50 -2.51
CA THR A 80 2.01 -16.44 -2.99
C THR A 80 1.23 -15.90 -1.80
N PHE A 81 1.04 -14.58 -1.76
CA PHE A 81 0.36 -13.88 -0.69
C PHE A 81 -0.77 -13.04 -1.27
N HIS A 82 -1.95 -13.16 -0.67
CA HIS A 82 -3.11 -12.34 -0.98
C HIS A 82 -2.95 -10.94 -0.38
N ASN A 83 -3.05 -9.89 -1.19
CA ASN A 83 -3.07 -8.51 -0.72
C ASN A 83 -4.51 -8.06 -0.49
N GLU A 84 -4.86 -7.79 0.76
CA GLU A 84 -6.23 -7.45 1.16
C GLU A 84 -6.76 -6.18 0.46
N PRO A 85 -6.00 -5.05 0.38
CA PRO A 85 -6.54 -3.84 -0.24
C PRO A 85 -6.78 -3.94 -1.75
N THR A 86 -5.97 -4.72 -2.48
CA THR A 86 -6.07 -4.81 -3.95
C THR A 86 -6.72 -6.10 -4.45
N GLY A 87 -6.84 -7.11 -3.59
CA GLY A 87 -7.23 -8.47 -3.96
C GLY A 87 -6.19 -9.23 -4.78
N TRP A 88 -4.95 -8.74 -4.88
CA TRP A 88 -3.92 -9.32 -5.74
C TRP A 88 -3.23 -10.53 -5.11
N GLU A 89 -2.95 -11.54 -5.94
CA GLU A 89 -2.09 -12.67 -5.57
C GLU A 89 -0.64 -12.35 -5.96
N ILE A 90 0.19 -12.08 -4.96
CA ILE A 90 1.58 -11.64 -5.18
C ILE A 90 2.53 -12.79 -4.88
N SER A 91 3.21 -13.26 -5.92
CA SER A 91 4.18 -14.36 -5.80
C SER A 91 5.59 -13.87 -5.51
N ILE A 92 6.31 -14.59 -4.65
CA ILE A 92 7.72 -14.32 -4.33
C ILE A 92 8.63 -15.32 -5.04
N GLY A 93 9.42 -14.82 -5.99
CA GLY A 93 10.44 -15.61 -6.68
C GLY A 93 11.84 -15.43 -6.12
N ARG A 94 12.75 -16.35 -6.48
CA ARG A 94 14.20 -16.27 -6.14
C ARG A 94 14.84 -14.93 -6.50
N ARG A 95 14.44 -14.33 -7.64
CA ARG A 95 14.97 -13.02 -8.08
C ARG A 95 14.61 -11.89 -7.11
N GLY A 96 13.38 -11.87 -6.60
CA GLY A 96 12.95 -10.84 -5.64
C GLY A 96 13.72 -10.95 -4.33
N ILE A 97 13.91 -12.18 -3.84
CA ILE A 97 14.70 -12.45 -2.63
C ILE A 97 16.14 -11.92 -2.78
N ASN A 98 16.83 -12.31 -3.85
CA ASN A 98 18.22 -11.90 -4.06
C ASN A 98 18.37 -10.37 -4.20
N LYS A 99 17.39 -9.69 -4.82
CA LYS A 99 17.43 -8.24 -5.04
C LYS A 99 17.16 -7.46 -3.74
N THR A 100 16.18 -7.90 -2.97
CA THR A 100 15.88 -7.38 -1.64
C THR A 100 17.12 -7.37 -0.75
N THR A 101 17.80 -8.50 -0.65
CA THR A 101 18.88 -8.63 0.32
C THR A 101 20.15 -7.89 -0.10
N SER A 102 20.36 -7.58 -1.38
CA SER A 102 21.56 -6.87 -1.85
C SER A 102 21.64 -5.40 -1.42
N HIS A 103 20.54 -4.79 -0.97
CA HIS A 103 20.50 -3.40 -0.50
C HIS A 103 20.47 -3.27 1.03
N ALA A 104 20.60 -4.38 1.77
CA ALA A 104 20.54 -4.40 3.23
C ALA A 104 21.84 -3.86 3.85
N GLY A 105 22.05 -2.54 3.76
CA GLY A 105 23.17 -1.85 4.41
C GLY A 105 23.01 -1.69 5.92
N ARG A 106 21.82 -1.99 6.47
CA ARG A 106 21.46 -1.80 7.88
C ARG A 106 20.75 -3.03 8.46
N GLU A 107 20.87 -3.20 9.77
CA GLU A 107 20.35 -4.36 10.50
C GLU A 107 18.83 -4.51 10.32
N GLU A 108 18.09 -3.42 10.40
CA GLU A 108 16.63 -3.40 10.35
C GLU A 108 16.10 -3.75 8.96
N HIS A 109 16.84 -3.43 7.89
CA HIS A 109 16.48 -3.83 6.53
C HIS A 109 16.64 -5.34 6.33
N ALA A 110 17.69 -5.94 6.91
CA ALA A 110 17.82 -7.39 6.91
C ALA A 110 16.68 -8.05 7.72
N ARG A 111 16.29 -7.46 8.86
CA ARG A 111 15.19 -7.97 9.70
C ARG A 111 13.81 -7.81 9.06
N SER A 112 13.57 -6.74 8.31
CA SER A 112 12.28 -6.51 7.63
C SER A 112 11.93 -7.57 6.59
N VAL A 113 12.89 -8.38 6.14
CA VAL A 113 12.62 -9.57 5.32
C VAL A 113 11.61 -10.51 5.99
N ALA A 114 11.67 -10.67 7.31
CA ALA A 114 10.72 -11.50 8.04
C ALA A 114 9.29 -10.92 8.05
N ALA A 115 9.15 -9.61 7.84
CA ALA A 115 7.87 -8.92 7.78
C ALA A 115 7.18 -9.01 6.42
N LEU A 116 7.86 -9.49 5.36
CA LEU A 116 7.32 -9.55 4.00
C LEU A 116 5.93 -10.18 3.88
N PRO A 117 5.59 -11.28 4.58
CA PRO A 117 4.22 -11.82 4.56
C PRO A 117 3.16 -10.79 4.94
N GLY A 118 3.33 -10.12 6.09
CA GLY A 118 2.39 -9.11 6.57
C GLY A 118 2.38 -7.86 5.69
N LEU A 119 3.56 -7.44 5.20
CA LEU A 119 3.68 -6.29 4.31
C LEU A 119 2.96 -6.54 2.97
N LEU A 120 3.12 -7.72 2.38
CA LEU A 120 2.43 -8.09 1.14
C LEU A 120 0.93 -8.20 1.33
N GLN A 121 0.47 -8.66 2.49
CA GLN A 121 -0.96 -8.74 2.81
C GLN A 121 -1.60 -7.37 3.03
N ASN A 122 -0.91 -6.46 3.73
CA ASN A 122 -1.51 -5.22 4.25
C ASN A 122 -1.19 -3.97 3.44
N SER A 123 -0.18 -4.00 2.58
CA SER A 123 0.27 -2.81 1.86
C SER A 123 -0.76 -2.27 0.88
N VAL A 124 -0.79 -0.94 0.75
CA VAL A 124 -1.66 -0.25 -0.20
C VAL A 124 -0.88 0.13 -1.45
N LYS A 125 -1.50 -0.06 -2.62
CA LYS A 125 -0.94 0.39 -3.89
C LYS A 125 -1.10 1.90 -4.01
N VAL A 126 0.01 2.62 -4.08
CA VAL A 126 0.01 4.10 -4.14
C VAL A 126 0.10 4.59 -5.58
N PHE A 127 1.04 4.07 -6.37
CA PHE A 127 1.16 4.47 -7.77
C PHE A 127 1.77 3.37 -8.65
N THR A 128 1.69 3.60 -9.95
CA THR A 128 2.15 2.68 -11.00
C THR A 128 2.94 3.46 -12.03
N GLU A 129 4.04 2.89 -12.50
CA GLU A 129 4.87 3.44 -13.55
C GLU A 129 5.13 2.39 -14.65
N PRO A 130 5.30 2.81 -15.91
CA PRO A 130 5.75 1.90 -16.96
C PRO A 130 7.15 1.41 -16.63
N ASN A 131 7.42 0.12 -16.83
CA ASN A 131 8.76 -0.42 -16.64
C ASN A 131 9.76 0.30 -17.56
N THR A 132 10.81 0.91 -17.02
CA THR A 132 11.79 1.69 -17.79
C THR A 132 12.60 0.85 -18.79
N ASN A 133 12.69 -0.46 -18.56
CA ASN A 133 13.42 -1.40 -19.43
C ASN A 133 12.49 -2.25 -20.31
N GLN A 134 11.46 -1.63 -20.92
CA GLN A 134 10.48 -2.37 -21.75
C GLN A 134 11.14 -3.17 -22.89
N ARG A 135 12.27 -2.68 -23.42
CA ARG A 135 13.00 -3.36 -24.51
C ARG A 135 13.64 -4.67 -24.08
N GLU A 136 14.07 -4.79 -22.83
CA GLU A 136 14.73 -5.99 -22.28
C GLU A 136 13.77 -6.91 -21.52
N ARG A 137 12.64 -6.36 -21.04
CA ARG A 137 11.64 -7.08 -20.25
C ARG A 137 10.23 -6.77 -20.73
N VAL A 138 9.96 -7.20 -21.95
CA VAL A 138 8.65 -7.07 -22.63
C VAL A 138 7.52 -7.77 -21.85
N ASP A 139 7.87 -8.72 -20.99
CA ASP A 139 6.95 -9.46 -20.13
C ASP A 139 6.53 -8.72 -18.85
N VAL A 140 7.11 -7.55 -18.58
CA VAL A 140 6.81 -6.70 -17.41
C VAL A 140 6.41 -5.30 -17.87
N PRO A 141 5.12 -5.04 -18.16
CA PRO A 141 4.68 -3.72 -18.63
C PRO A 141 4.69 -2.67 -17.51
N TRP A 142 4.35 -3.06 -16.28
CA TRP A 142 4.09 -2.13 -15.17
C TRP A 142 4.88 -2.49 -13.91
N VAL A 143 5.29 -1.44 -13.20
CA VAL A 143 5.88 -1.50 -11.87
C VAL A 143 4.94 -0.75 -10.92
N HIS A 144 4.55 -1.40 -9.83
CA HIS A 144 3.65 -0.85 -8.83
C HIS A 144 4.40 -0.64 -7.52
N HIS A 145 4.13 0.50 -6.91
CA HIS A 145 4.69 0.89 -5.64
C HIS A 145 3.65 0.78 -4.55
N PHE A 146 3.94 -0.09 -3.60
CA PHE A 146 3.10 -0.38 -2.46
C PHE A 146 3.77 0.10 -1.18
N TYR A 147 2.97 0.48 -0.20
CA TYR A 147 3.49 0.96 1.07
C TYR A 147 2.71 0.39 2.25
N ALA A 148 3.43 0.11 3.34
CA ALA A 148 2.84 -0.32 4.60
C ALA A 148 3.67 0.18 5.80
N PRO A 149 3.01 0.51 6.92
CA PRO A 149 3.67 0.74 8.19
C PRO A 149 4.27 -0.56 8.74
N LEU A 150 5.49 -0.45 9.27
CA LEU A 150 6.25 -1.54 9.86
C LEU A 150 6.81 -1.14 11.23
N ILE A 151 6.57 -1.98 12.23
CA ILE A 151 7.17 -1.84 13.56
C ILE A 151 8.21 -2.95 13.75
N ILE A 152 9.45 -2.58 14.06
CA ILE A 152 10.54 -3.52 14.39
C ILE A 152 11.11 -3.10 15.72
N ARG A 153 11.10 -3.98 16.74
CA ARG A 153 11.63 -3.67 18.09
C ARG A 153 11.03 -2.38 18.69
N GLY A 154 9.73 -2.13 18.45
CA GLY A 154 9.04 -0.93 18.91
C GLY A 154 9.37 0.35 18.13
N LYS A 155 10.23 0.29 17.12
CA LYS A 155 10.59 1.40 16.25
C LYS A 155 9.72 1.40 14.99
N PHE A 156 9.25 2.58 14.59
CA PHE A 156 8.30 2.75 13.50
C PHE A 156 9.01 3.09 12.19
N TYR A 157 8.57 2.46 11.10
CA TYR A 157 9.10 2.63 9.75
C TYR A 157 7.98 2.56 8.72
N ILE A 158 8.23 3.10 7.53
CA ILE A 158 7.42 2.82 6.33
C ILE A 158 8.22 1.92 5.40
N ALA A 159 7.64 0.77 5.07
CA ALA A 159 8.18 -0.13 4.06
C ALA A 159 7.58 0.21 2.69
N ARG A 160 8.44 0.28 1.68
CA ARG A 160 8.08 0.38 0.26
C ARG A 160 8.29 -0.97 -0.40
N LEU A 161 7.28 -1.49 -1.06
CA LEU A 161 7.37 -2.72 -1.86
C LEU A 161 7.28 -2.38 -3.34
N VAL A 162 8.11 -3.04 -4.13
CA VAL A 162 8.08 -2.97 -5.60
C VAL A 162 7.48 -4.28 -6.12
N ILE A 163 6.33 -4.17 -6.76
CA ILE A 163 5.61 -5.29 -7.36
C ILE A 163 5.56 -5.10 -8.87
N LYS A 164 5.98 -6.13 -9.61
CA LYS A 164 5.97 -6.14 -11.07
C LYS A 164 4.74 -6.88 -11.56
N GLU A 165 4.00 -6.25 -12.46
CA GLU A 165 2.97 -6.94 -13.22
C GLU A 165 3.64 -7.76 -14.31
N THR A 166 3.32 -9.05 -14.37
CA THR A 166 3.81 -9.94 -15.43
C THR A 166 2.64 -10.64 -16.08
N ARG A 167 2.85 -11.24 -17.26
CA ARG A 167 1.80 -12.05 -17.92
C ARG A 167 1.29 -13.22 -17.07
N SER A 168 2.04 -13.65 -16.06
CA SER A 168 1.66 -14.73 -15.13
C SER A 168 1.25 -14.21 -13.76
N GLY A 169 0.86 -12.93 -13.67
CA GLY A 169 0.38 -12.30 -12.44
C GLY A 169 1.42 -11.41 -11.77
N GLN A 170 1.10 -11.00 -10.55
CA GLN A 170 1.89 -10.05 -9.78
C GLN A 170 3.09 -10.74 -9.10
N ARG A 171 4.25 -10.08 -9.18
CA ARG A 171 5.50 -10.59 -8.59
C ARG A 171 6.18 -9.57 -7.71
N PHE A 172 6.48 -9.97 -6.49
CA PHE A 172 7.35 -9.21 -5.61
C PHE A 172 8.76 -9.11 -6.21
N TYR A 173 9.32 -7.91 -6.24
CA TYR A 173 10.64 -7.63 -6.82
C TYR A 173 11.64 -7.09 -5.81
N ASP A 174 11.25 -6.13 -4.98
CA ASP A 174 12.14 -5.49 -4.03
C ASP A 174 11.37 -4.92 -2.84
N HIS A 175 12.07 -4.69 -1.74
CA HIS A 175 11.58 -3.81 -0.69
C HIS A 175 12.66 -2.89 -0.15
N ASP A 176 12.21 -1.72 0.25
CA ASP A 176 13.01 -0.68 0.86
C ASP A 176 12.29 -0.21 2.13
N LEU A 177 13.05 0.37 3.04
CA LEU A 177 12.54 0.74 4.35
C LEU A 177 13.02 2.17 4.67
N SER A 178 12.12 3.01 5.16
CA SER A 178 12.43 4.38 5.56
C SER A 178 13.46 4.43 6.68
N GLU A 179 13.97 5.62 6.98
CA GLU A 179 14.60 5.87 8.28
C GLU A 179 13.58 5.65 9.41
N GLU A 180 14.10 5.49 10.63
CA GLU A 180 13.26 5.37 11.82
C GLU A 180 12.45 6.65 11.98
N ILE A 181 11.14 6.49 12.12
CA ILE A 181 10.21 7.60 12.28
C ILE A 181 9.87 7.68 13.76
N SER A 182 10.22 8.80 14.40
CA SER A 182 9.74 9.08 15.74
C SER A 182 8.26 9.49 15.67
N PRO A 183 7.38 8.94 16.54
CA PRO A 183 5.98 9.36 16.63
C PRO A 183 5.81 10.87 16.88
N THR A 184 6.83 11.53 17.44
CA THR A 184 6.80 12.96 17.81
C THR A 184 7.11 13.91 16.67
N ASP A 185 7.72 13.44 15.58
CA ASP A 185 8.36 14.34 14.60
C ASP A 185 7.38 14.91 13.55
N HIS A 186 6.18 14.32 13.38
CA HIS A 186 5.31 14.66 12.24
C HIS A 186 3.80 14.65 12.55
N GLY A 187 3.39 14.99 13.77
CA GLY A 187 1.97 15.23 14.10
C GLY A 187 1.09 13.97 14.11
N ALA A 188 1.68 12.77 14.15
CA ALA A 188 0.95 11.57 14.50
C ALA A 188 0.53 11.70 15.96
N SER A 189 -0.75 12.00 16.22
CA SER A 189 -1.30 12.02 17.57
C SER A 189 -1.30 10.58 18.11
N ALA A 190 -0.15 10.15 18.63
CA ALA A 190 0.01 8.87 19.29
C ALA A 190 -0.65 8.98 20.67
N HIS A 191 -1.85 8.40 20.81
CA HIS A 191 -2.33 7.98 22.12
C HIS A 191 -1.39 6.86 22.59
N LEU A 192 -0.32 7.24 23.30
CA LEU A 192 0.58 6.30 23.94
C LEU A 192 -0.16 5.68 25.15
N PRO A 193 -0.36 4.35 25.21
CA PRO A 193 -0.73 3.72 26.47
C PRO A 193 0.46 3.77 27.42
N LYS A 194 0.17 3.95 28.71
CA LYS A 194 1.17 3.90 29.80
C LYS A 194 1.88 2.54 29.80
N GLU A 195 3.17 2.56 30.12
CA GLU A 195 4.04 1.40 30.28
C GLU A 195 3.37 0.26 31.06
N GLY A 196 3.37 -0.93 30.47
CA GLY A 196 2.85 -2.16 31.10
C GLY A 196 1.71 -2.86 30.35
N ALA A 197 1.15 -2.27 29.28
CA ALA A 197 0.21 -2.97 28.41
C ALA A 197 0.96 -3.90 27.43
N ALA A 198 0.45 -5.12 27.26
CA ALA A 198 1.02 -6.13 26.37
C ALA A 198 1.37 -5.59 24.97
N HIS A 199 2.40 -6.16 24.35
CA HIS A 199 3.02 -5.83 23.06
C HIS A 199 2.09 -5.97 21.82
N GLU A 200 0.85 -5.51 21.91
CA GLU A 200 -0.13 -5.58 20.84
C GLU A 200 -0.39 -4.19 20.26
N GLN A 201 0.01 -4.01 19.00
CA GLN A 201 -0.45 -2.93 18.10
C GLN A 201 -0.12 -1.47 18.52
N VAL A 202 1.12 -1.18 18.95
CA VAL A 202 1.53 0.21 19.22
C VAL A 202 2.26 0.81 18.00
N GLY A 203 1.48 1.26 17.02
CA GLY A 203 1.92 2.16 15.96
C GLY A 203 0.73 2.96 15.45
N PRO A 204 0.92 4.17 14.91
CA PRO A 204 -0.19 4.96 14.40
C PRO A 204 -0.87 4.18 13.26
N ASN A 205 -2.19 3.98 13.33
CA ASN A 205 -2.97 3.53 12.19
C ASN A 205 -3.04 4.71 11.21
N LEU A 206 -2.13 4.71 10.22
CA LEU A 206 -1.98 5.82 9.28
C LEU A 206 -3.06 5.77 8.19
N SER A 207 -3.57 6.95 7.83
CA SER A 207 -4.25 7.16 6.54
C SER A 207 -3.22 7.08 5.41
N ILE A 208 -3.70 6.95 4.16
CA ILE A 208 -2.82 6.98 2.99
C ILE A 208 -2.01 8.28 2.96
N ASP A 209 -2.65 9.43 3.17
CA ASP A 209 -1.96 10.73 3.20
C ASP A 209 -0.92 10.82 4.32
N GLY A 210 -1.26 10.30 5.51
CA GLY A 210 -0.33 10.20 6.63
C GLY A 210 0.85 9.28 6.33
N LEU A 211 0.64 8.19 5.57
CA LEU A 211 1.74 7.35 5.12
C LEU A 211 2.65 8.11 4.13
N MET A 212 2.06 8.87 3.22
CA MET A 212 2.79 9.58 2.17
C MET A 212 3.63 10.75 2.68
N SER A 213 3.31 11.33 3.84
CA SER A 213 4.16 12.36 4.46
C SER A 213 5.53 11.82 4.89
N PHE A 214 5.64 10.52 5.16
CA PHE A 214 6.91 9.87 5.56
C PHE A 214 7.70 9.28 4.39
N VAL A 215 7.11 9.26 3.19
CA VAL A 215 7.78 8.74 2.00
C VAL A 215 8.72 9.81 1.43
N LYS A 216 9.97 9.41 1.18
CA LYS A 216 10.98 10.27 0.55
C LYS A 216 10.44 10.89 -0.75
N PRO A 217 10.70 12.18 -1.04
CA PRO A 217 10.12 12.86 -2.20
C PRO A 217 10.32 12.12 -3.53
N GLU A 218 11.47 11.52 -3.74
CA GLU A 218 11.82 10.73 -4.93
C GLU A 218 11.01 9.43 -5.10
N HIS A 219 10.33 8.99 -4.04
CA HIS A 219 9.50 7.80 -4.02
C HIS A 219 7.99 8.13 -4.02
N ARG A 220 7.61 9.41 -4.06
CA ARG A 220 6.22 9.82 -4.21
C ARG A 220 5.81 9.76 -5.69
N PRO A 221 4.51 9.60 -5.99
CA PRO A 221 4.04 9.75 -7.36
C PRO A 221 4.47 11.11 -7.93
N PRO A 222 4.82 11.18 -9.22
CA PRO A 222 5.12 12.46 -9.86
C PRO A 222 3.91 13.38 -9.68
N GLN A 223 4.13 14.55 -9.08
CA GLN A 223 3.09 15.57 -9.01
C GLN A 223 2.80 15.98 -10.45
N GLY A 224 1.58 15.70 -10.93
CA GLY A 224 1.19 16.00 -12.29
C GLY A 224 1.49 17.46 -12.61
N GLY A 225 2.42 17.69 -13.53
CA GLY A 225 2.50 18.98 -14.21
C GLY A 225 1.19 19.17 -14.95
N ALA A 226 0.47 20.22 -14.57
CA ALA A 226 -0.70 20.70 -15.29
C ALA A 226 -0.34 21.10 -16.73
#